data_AF-A0A2B3YZL9-F1
#
_entry.id   AF-A0A2B3YZL9-F1
#
_cell.length_a   1.000
_cell.length_b   1.000
_cell.length_c   1.000
_cell.angle_alpha   90.00
_cell.angle_beta   90.00
_cell.angle_gamma   90.00
#
_symmetry.space_group_name_H-M   'P 1'
#
loop_
_entity.id
_entity.type
_entity.pdbx_description
1 polymer ?
#
loop_
_entity_poly.entity_id
_entity_poly.type
_entity_poly.pdbx_seq_one_letter_code
_entity_poly.pdbx_strand_id
1 'polypeptide(L)'
;MKNKLAYLGFIGFLGFLGPLSFLGETSFTYYFFAFFSFFLYAKVIPDELFILHVRIAATKAFFVSLVSGVLLILSIVIFADIHVIRLFVALAVGIPLVTFVINLEIFERREKKGMQDDVDYSDERI
;
A
#
# COMPACT_ATOMS: atom_id res chain seq x y z
N MET A 1 -17.09 14.51 2.19
CA MET A 1 -17.16 13.20 1.49
C MET A 1 -16.30 12.19 2.24
N LYS A 2 -16.73 10.94 2.43
CA LYS A 2 -15.92 9.92 3.15
C LYS A 2 -14.76 9.45 2.26
N ASN A 3 -13.56 9.30 2.81
CA ASN A 3 -12.39 8.80 2.08
C ASN A 3 -12.56 7.32 1.76
N LYS A 4 -12.72 6.99 0.47
CA LYS A 4 -12.92 5.61 0.00
C LYS A 4 -11.67 4.75 0.18
N LEU A 5 -10.48 5.36 0.29
CA LEU A 5 -9.23 4.64 0.53
C LEU A 5 -9.26 3.88 1.87
N ALA A 6 -9.98 4.40 2.86
CA ALA A 6 -10.11 3.75 4.16
C ALA A 6 -10.82 2.39 4.09
N TYR A 7 -11.57 2.11 3.02
CA TYR A 7 -12.22 0.81 2.83
C TYR A 7 -11.21 -0.31 2.54
N LEU A 8 -9.99 0.00 2.11
CA LEU A 8 -8.92 -1.00 2.05
C LEU A 8 -8.60 -1.57 3.43
N GLY A 9 -8.90 -0.83 4.51
CA GLY A 9 -8.76 -1.32 5.89
C GLY A 9 -9.55 -2.57 6.19
N PHE A 10 -10.68 -2.78 5.50
CA PHE A 10 -11.49 -3.99 5.67
C PHE A 10 -10.79 -5.27 5.19
N ILE A 11 -9.82 -5.15 4.27
CA ILE A 11 -9.00 -6.28 3.84
C ILE A 11 -8.19 -6.84 5.02
N GLY A 12 -7.87 -6.00 6.01
CA GLY A 12 -7.16 -6.44 7.21
C GLY A 12 -7.88 -7.48 8.05
N PHE A 13 -9.22 -7.58 7.94
CA PHE A 13 -9.96 -8.64 8.61
C PHE A 13 -9.64 -10.05 8.08
N LEU A 14 -9.13 -10.17 6.85
CA LEU A 14 -8.64 -11.46 6.34
C LEU A 14 -7.48 -12.02 7.17
N GLY A 15 -6.78 -11.17 7.93
CA GLY A 15 -5.75 -11.62 8.87
C GLY A 15 -6.29 -12.50 10.00
N PHE A 16 -7.56 -12.34 10.38
CA PHE A 16 -8.22 -13.20 11.37
C PHE A 16 -8.50 -14.62 10.85
N LEU A 17 -8.27 -14.89 9.57
CA LEU A 17 -8.30 -16.27 9.05
C LEU A 17 -7.01 -17.04 9.41
N GLY A 18 -5.96 -16.37 9.89
CA GLY A 18 -4.70 -16.99 10.31
C GLY A 18 -4.86 -18.10 11.35
N PRO A 19 -5.64 -17.91 12.43
CA PRO A 19 -5.92 -18.98 13.39
C PRO A 19 -6.79 -20.13 12.84
N LEU A 20 -7.61 -19.87 11.82
CA LEU A 20 -8.40 -20.92 11.14
C LEU A 20 -7.50 -21.89 10.35
N SER A 21 -6.25 -21.50 10.08
CA SER A 21 -5.22 -22.30 9.44
C SER A 21 -4.63 -23.40 10.31
N PHE A 22 -5.38 -23.93 11.28
CA PHE A 22 -4.98 -24.93 12.28
C PHE A 22 -4.40 -26.24 11.69
N LEU A 23 -4.35 -26.39 10.36
CA LEU A 23 -3.92 -27.57 9.60
C LEU A 23 -2.80 -27.30 8.57
N GLY A 24 -2.23 -26.10 8.45
CA GLY A 24 -1.17 -25.87 7.45
C GLY A 24 -0.29 -24.65 7.70
N GLU A 25 0.91 -24.66 7.13
CA GLU A 25 1.95 -23.60 7.15
C GLU A 25 1.53 -22.26 6.52
N THR A 26 0.32 -21.77 6.78
CA THR A 26 -0.21 -20.54 6.19
C THR A 26 -0.10 -19.41 7.19
N SER A 27 1.15 -19.07 7.56
CA SER A 27 1.48 -17.85 8.30
C SER A 27 1.26 -16.56 7.48
N PHE A 28 0.96 -16.70 6.19
CA PHE A 28 0.78 -15.61 5.23
C PHE A 28 -0.44 -14.73 5.50
N THR A 29 -1.47 -15.28 6.15
CA THR A 29 -2.69 -14.54 6.45
C THR A 29 -2.42 -13.36 7.39
N TYR A 30 -1.41 -13.44 8.26
CA TYR A 30 -1.06 -12.34 9.16
C TYR A 30 -0.61 -11.06 8.44
N TYR A 31 -0.07 -11.17 7.21
CA TYR A 31 0.32 -9.99 6.42
C TYR A 31 -0.87 -9.09 6.07
N PHE A 32 -2.09 -9.63 6.04
CA PHE A 32 -3.28 -8.81 5.79
C PHE A 32 -3.50 -7.78 6.90
N PHE A 33 -3.04 -7.99 8.14
CA PHE A 33 -3.17 -6.97 9.19
C PHE A 33 -2.48 -5.64 8.86
N ALA A 34 -1.48 -5.64 7.97
CA ALA A 34 -0.89 -4.40 7.46
C ALA A 34 -1.94 -3.47 6.81
N PHE A 35 -3.03 -4.02 6.26
CA PHE A 35 -4.10 -3.24 5.68
C PHE A 35 -4.88 -2.41 6.71
N PHE A 36 -4.83 -2.71 8.01
CA PHE A 36 -5.47 -1.85 9.02
C PHE A 36 -4.88 -0.44 9.09
N SER A 37 -3.64 -0.25 8.63
CA SER A 37 -3.06 1.08 8.46
C SER A 37 -3.94 2.00 7.58
N PHE A 38 -4.68 1.43 6.63
CA PHE A 38 -5.58 2.20 5.77
C PHE A 38 -6.74 2.87 6.51
N PHE A 39 -7.12 2.39 7.71
CA PHE A 39 -8.14 3.06 8.50
C PHE A 39 -7.72 4.46 8.98
N LEU A 40 -6.41 4.75 9.04
CA LEU A 40 -5.92 6.09 9.35
C LEU A 40 -6.40 7.13 8.33
N TYR A 41 -6.54 6.73 7.06
CA TYR A 41 -7.05 7.59 5.98
C TYR A 41 -8.55 7.89 6.10
N ALA A 42 -9.29 7.23 6.99
CA ALA A 42 -10.70 7.56 7.24
C ALA A 42 -10.89 9.01 7.77
N LYS A 43 -9.86 9.54 8.44
CA LYS A 43 -9.84 10.91 8.99
C LYS A 43 -9.32 11.95 7.99
N VAL A 44 -8.70 11.53 6.88
CA VAL A 44 -8.13 12.42 5.87
C VAL A 44 -9.24 12.93 4.95
N ILE A 45 -9.27 14.23 4.72
CA ILE A 45 -10.22 14.87 3.81
C ILE A 45 -9.76 14.57 2.37
N PRO A 46 -10.58 13.92 1.52
CA PRO A 46 -10.20 13.61 0.15
C PRO A 46 -10.44 14.84 -0.73
N ASP A 47 -9.50 15.76 -0.73
CA ASP A 47 -9.47 16.88 -1.68
C ASP A 47 -8.96 16.43 -3.07
N GLU A 48 -8.97 17.35 -4.04
CA GLU A 48 -8.61 17.05 -5.43
C GLU A 48 -7.14 16.62 -5.57
N LEU A 49 -6.25 17.25 -4.80
CA LEU A 49 -4.82 16.94 -4.78
C LEU A 49 -4.54 15.57 -4.18
N PHE A 50 -5.18 15.22 -3.06
CA PHE A 50 -5.10 13.90 -2.47
C PHE A 50 -5.56 12.81 -3.46
N ILE A 51 -6.68 13.02 -4.13
CA ILE A 51 -7.19 12.07 -5.13
C ILE A 51 -6.19 11.90 -6.30
N LEU A 52 -5.58 13.00 -6.75
CA LEU A 52 -4.55 12.96 -7.79
C LEU A 52 -3.31 12.19 -7.32
N HIS A 53 -2.81 12.45 -6.11
CA HIS A 53 -1.67 11.75 -5.51
C HIS A 53 -1.94 10.25 -5.33
N VAL A 54 -3.14 9.88 -4.86
CA VAL A 54 -3.57 8.48 -4.78
C VAL A 54 -3.55 7.82 -6.15
N ARG A 55 -4.04 8.51 -7.20
CA ARG A 55 -4.02 7.97 -8.58
C ARG A 55 -2.58 7.78 -9.08
N ILE A 56 -1.70 8.74 -8.85
CA ILE A 56 -0.29 8.65 -9.27
C ILE A 56 0.42 7.50 -8.52
N ALA A 57 0.22 7.40 -7.21
CA ALA A 57 0.76 6.32 -6.39
C ALA A 57 0.24 4.95 -6.85
N ALA A 58 -1.07 4.85 -7.13
CA ALA A 58 -1.71 3.63 -7.63
C ALA A 58 -1.14 3.22 -8.99
N THR A 59 -0.98 4.15 -9.93
CA THR A 59 -0.40 3.86 -11.25
C THR A 59 1.03 3.33 -11.14
N LYS A 60 1.87 3.95 -10.30
CA LYS A 60 3.24 3.45 -10.07
C LYS A 60 3.24 2.05 -9.47
N ALA A 61 2.43 1.83 -8.42
CA ALA A 61 2.30 0.53 -7.78
C ALA A 61 1.76 -0.54 -8.75
N PHE A 62 0.86 -0.16 -9.66
CA PHE A 62 0.34 -1.06 -10.69
C PHE A 62 1.45 -1.54 -11.63
N PHE A 63 2.30 -0.66 -12.16
CA PHE A 63 3.43 -1.08 -12.99
C PHE A 63 4.43 -1.96 -12.23
N VAL A 64 4.69 -1.64 -10.96
CA VAL A 64 5.52 -2.51 -10.11
C VAL A 64 4.88 -3.88 -9.94
N SER A 65 3.55 -3.96 -9.75
CA SER A 65 2.83 -5.23 -9.65
C SER A 65 2.89 -6.07 -10.93
N LEU A 66 2.88 -5.44 -12.11
CA LEU A 66 3.05 -6.15 -13.37
C LEU A 66 4.44 -6.81 -13.44
N VAL A 67 5.49 -6.07 -13.11
CA VAL A 67 6.87 -6.60 -13.11
C VAL A 67 7.01 -7.72 -12.07
N SER A 68 6.53 -7.50 -10.84
CA SER A 68 6.60 -8.53 -9.80
C SER A 68 5.75 -9.76 -10.14
N GLY A 69 4.61 -9.59 -10.82
CA GLY A 69 3.79 -10.68 -11.32
C GLY A 69 4.50 -11.54 -12.36
N VAL A 70 5.23 -10.91 -13.30
CA VAL A 70 6.08 -11.65 -14.27
C VAL A 70 7.17 -12.44 -13.53
N LEU A 71 7.83 -11.84 -12.55
CA LEU A 71 8.83 -12.54 -11.73
C LEU A 71 8.26 -13.74 -10.97
N LEU A 72 7.04 -13.59 -10.42
CA LEU A 72 6.34 -14.70 -9.79
C LEU A 72 6.07 -15.84 -10.78
N ILE A 73 5.56 -15.54 -11.99
CA ILE A 73 5.31 -16.56 -13.01
C ILE A 73 6.62 -17.27 -13.40
N LEU A 74 7.70 -16.52 -13.60
CA LEU A 74 9.03 -17.09 -13.89
C LEU A 74 9.50 -18.01 -12.76
N SER A 75 9.26 -17.63 -11.50
CA SER A 75 9.64 -18.48 -10.35
C SER A 75 8.93 -19.83 -10.36
N ILE A 76 7.65 -19.85 -10.76
CA ILE A 76 6.85 -21.08 -10.88
C ILE A 76 7.40 -21.96 -11.99
N VAL A 77 7.72 -21.38 -13.16
CA VAL A 77 8.20 -22.12 -14.34
C VAL A 77 9.60 -22.70 -14.13
N ILE A 78 10.49 -21.98 -13.45
CA ILE A 78 11.91 -22.37 -13.32
C ILE A 78 12.15 -23.29 -12.11
N PHE A 79 11.62 -22.94 -10.94
CA PHE A 79 12.00 -23.62 -9.70
C PHE A 79 11.04 -24.73 -9.30
N ALA A 80 9.74 -24.58 -9.59
CA ALA A 80 8.67 -25.49 -9.17
C ALA A 80 8.70 -25.88 -7.66
N ASP A 81 9.39 -25.09 -6.84
CA ASP A 81 9.55 -25.30 -5.40
C ASP A 81 8.56 -24.45 -4.62
N ILE A 82 7.85 -25.06 -3.67
CA ILE A 82 6.77 -24.40 -2.92
C ILE A 82 7.28 -23.28 -2.01
N HIS A 83 8.49 -23.40 -1.45
CA HIS A 83 9.07 -22.38 -0.58
C HIS A 83 9.49 -21.16 -1.39
N VAL A 84 10.11 -21.38 -2.56
CA VAL A 84 10.46 -20.31 -3.50
C VAL A 84 9.20 -19.60 -3.99
N ILE A 85 8.18 -20.34 -4.42
CA ILE A 85 6.92 -19.77 -4.89
C ILE A 85 6.26 -18.93 -3.80
N ARG A 86 6.20 -19.42 -2.55
CA ARG A 86 5.65 -18.65 -1.42
C ARG A 86 6.38 -17.33 -1.20
N LEU A 87 7.72 -17.32 -1.29
CA LEU A 87 8.51 -16.09 -1.19
C LEU A 87 8.14 -15.11 -2.31
N PHE A 88 8.07 -15.57 -3.57
CA PHE A 88 7.72 -14.71 -4.70
C PHE A 88 6.28 -14.20 -4.62
N VAL A 89 5.34 -14.97 -4.07
CA VAL A 89 3.98 -14.48 -3.77
C VAL A 89 4.02 -13.34 -2.75
N ALA A 90 4.80 -13.50 -1.67
CA ALA A 90 5.00 -12.45 -0.67
C ALA A 90 5.52 -11.16 -1.30
N LEU A 91 6.55 -11.28 -2.13
CA LEU A 91 7.19 -10.15 -2.80
C LEU A 91 6.28 -9.50 -3.84
N ALA A 92 5.54 -10.30 -4.62
CA ALA A 92 4.64 -9.81 -5.66
C ALA A 92 3.46 -9.00 -5.12
N VAL A 93 3.05 -9.25 -3.87
CA VAL A 93 2.03 -8.44 -3.19
C VAL A 93 2.67 -7.31 -2.37
N GLY A 94 3.74 -7.63 -1.65
CA GLY A 94 4.40 -6.71 -0.72
C GLY A 94 5.10 -5.53 -1.40
N ILE A 95 5.86 -5.77 -2.47
CA ILE A 95 6.63 -4.71 -3.15
C ILE A 95 5.69 -3.64 -3.75
N PRO A 96 4.61 -3.99 -4.49
CA PRO A 96 3.66 -2.99 -4.96
C PRO A 96 2.95 -2.25 -3.83
N LEU A 97 2.57 -2.94 -2.76
CA LEU A 97 1.89 -2.33 -1.61
C LEU A 97 2.79 -1.31 -0.91
N VAL A 98 4.05 -1.68 -0.63
CA VAL A 98 5.05 -0.78 -0.06
C VAL A 98 5.30 0.40 -1.00
N THR A 99 5.41 0.16 -2.30
CA THR A 99 5.56 1.24 -3.30
C THR A 99 4.40 2.22 -3.24
N PHE A 100 3.16 1.72 -3.14
CA PHE A 100 1.97 2.55 -3.01
C PHE A 100 2.03 3.42 -1.76
N VAL A 101 2.25 2.80 -0.59
CA VAL A 101 2.26 3.50 0.71
C VAL A 101 3.36 4.54 0.77
N ILE A 102 4.59 4.21 0.35
CA ILE A 102 5.72 5.15 0.35
C ILE A 102 5.44 6.34 -0.56
N ASN A 103 4.93 6.12 -1.78
CA ASN A 103 4.62 7.23 -2.68
C ASN A 103 3.54 8.13 -2.07
N LEU A 104 2.49 7.55 -1.49
CA LEU A 104 1.41 8.31 -0.86
C LEU A 104 1.93 9.15 0.31
N GLU A 105 2.75 8.58 1.18
CA GLU A 105 3.32 9.30 2.33
C GLU A 105 4.31 10.40 1.90
N ILE A 106 5.08 10.18 0.83
CA ILE A 106 5.95 11.23 0.27
C ILE A 106 5.11 12.42 -0.23
N PHE A 107 3.98 12.16 -0.89
CA PHE A 107 3.10 13.23 -1.37
C PHE A 107 2.50 14.03 -0.20
N GLU A 108 2.00 13.36 0.83
CA GLU A 108 1.47 14.05 2.02
C GLU A 108 2.53 14.88 2.75
N ARG A 109 3.76 14.37 2.86
CA ARG A 109 4.86 15.12 3.49
C ARG A 109 5.26 16.35 2.67
N ARG A 110 5.26 16.25 1.33
CA ARG A 110 5.55 17.38 0.44
C ARG A 110 4.48 18.45 0.52
N GLU A 111 3.22 18.04 0.60
CA GLU A 111 2.08 18.94 0.74
C GLU A 111 2.13 19.72 2.06
N LYS A 112 2.37 19.03 3.18
CA LYS A 112 2.55 19.68 4.49
C LYS A 112 3.70 20.69 4.48
N LYS A 113 4.78 20.40 3.78
CA LYS A 113 5.93 21.32 3.66
C LYS A 113 5.58 22.55 2.81
N GLY A 114 4.94 22.37 1.65
CA GLY A 114 4.53 23.48 0.80
C GLY A 114 3.57 24.45 1.49
N MET A 115 2.60 23.93 2.25
CA MET A 115 1.70 24.77 3.05
C MET A 115 2.44 25.58 4.12
N GLN A 116 3.53 25.05 4.68
CA GLN A 116 4.31 25.74 5.70
C GLN A 116 5.17 26.86 5.10
N ASP A 117 5.76 26.61 3.93
CA ASP A 117 6.57 27.60 3.20
C ASP A 117 5.69 28.79 2.72
N ASP A 118 4.45 28.54 2.30
CA ASP A 118 3.51 29.60 1.88
C ASP A 118 3.08 30.51 3.05
N VAL A 119 2.93 29.94 4.25
CA VAL A 119 2.59 30.70 5.46
C VAL A 119 3.76 31.61 5.87
N ASP A 120 4.98 31.07 5.88
CA ASP A 120 6.21 31.82 6.22
C ASP A 120 6.43 33.01 5.27
N TYR A 121 6.26 32.79 3.96
CA TYR A 121 6.35 33.86 2.95
C TYR A 121 5.28 34.95 3.12
N SER A 122 4.10 34.60 3.65
CA SER A 122 3.04 35.57 3.90
C SER A 122 3.32 36.45 5.13
N ASP A 123 3.94 35.91 6.17
CA ASP A 123 4.35 36.64 7.37
C ASP A 123 5.55 37.57 7.10
N GLU A 124 6.49 37.21 6.23
CA GLU A 124 7.60 38.09 5.84
C GLU A 124 7.19 39.36 5.07
N ARG A 125 5.95 39.43 4.55
CA ARG A 125 5.44 40.58 3.79
C ARG A 125 4.61 41.58 4.61
N ILE A 126 4.46 41.37 5.92
CA ILE A 126 3.75 42.26 6.86
C ILE A 126 4.77 43.02 7.71
#